data_AF-A0A4R9LRT5-F1
#
_entry.id   AF-A0A4R9LRT5-F1
#
_cell.length_a   1.000
_cell.length_b   1.000
_cell.length_c   1.000
_cell.angle_alpha   90.00
_cell.angle_beta   90.00
_cell.angle_gamma   90.00
#
_symmetry.space_group_name_H-M   'P 1'
#
loop_
_entity.id
_entity.type
_entity.pdbx_description
1 polymer ?
#
loop_
_entity_poly.entity_id
_entity_poly.type
_entity_poly.pdbx_seq_one_letter_code
_entity_poly.pdbx_strand_id
1 'polypeptide(L)'
;MVKLGFLISEKSVSKYIKTLRRSPNPRKRLAWKNFYALHSDSMTVSDLFTVFSYNFLEMYKVIFFMDLETRQILHFDITVKTSTRWVRKVIKVALRKKDPKNASYVLTDNDTLF
;
A
#
# COMPACT_ATOMS: atom_id res chain seq x y z
N MET A 1 30.04 7.74 33.41
CA MET A 1 30.25 7.37 31.99
C MET A 1 30.89 5.99 31.96
N VAL A 2 30.17 5.00 31.43
CA VAL A 2 30.58 3.59 31.41
C VAL A 2 30.81 3.15 29.96
N LYS A 3 31.94 2.43 29.78
CA LYS A 3 32.32 1.52 28.68
C LYS A 3 32.51 2.12 27.29
N LEU A 4 33.69 2.71 27.08
CA LEU A 4 34.46 2.56 25.84
C LEU A 4 35.98 2.81 26.01
N GLY A 5 36.50 2.98 27.24
CA GLY A 5 37.95 3.19 27.48
C GLY A 5 38.49 4.55 27.03
N PHE A 6 37.71 5.36 26.32
CA PHE A 6 38.09 6.69 25.86
C PHE A 6 37.56 7.79 26.78
N LEU A 7 38.43 8.73 27.15
CA LEU A 7 38.10 9.97 27.87
C LEU A 7 37.56 11.01 26.87
N ILE A 8 36.31 10.85 26.45
CA ILE A 8 35.67 11.75 25.48
C ILE A 8 34.88 12.81 26.24
N SER A 9 35.21 14.09 25.99
CA SER A 9 34.46 15.21 26.57
C SER A 9 33.08 15.36 25.94
N GLU A 10 32.11 15.83 26.72
CA GLU A 10 30.75 16.13 26.25
C GLU A 10 30.75 17.07 25.04
N LYS A 11 31.68 18.03 25.01
CA LYS A 11 31.87 18.96 23.90
C LYS A 11 32.23 18.24 22.59
N SER A 12 33.07 17.22 22.66
CA SER A 12 33.43 16.39 21.50
C SER A 12 32.23 15.59 21.01
N VAL A 13 31.48 14.96 21.93
CA VAL A 13 30.24 14.23 21.59
C VAL A 13 29.22 15.16 20.93
N SER A 14 28.98 16.34 21.52
CA SER A 14 28.03 17.33 21.01
C SER A 14 28.43 17.88 19.63
N LYS A 15 29.74 18.10 19.39
CA LYS A 15 30.28 18.52 18.09
C LYS A 15 29.98 17.47 17.00
N TYR A 16 30.26 16.20 17.28
CA TYR A 16 30.04 15.13 16.31
C TYR A 16 28.55 14.78 16.13
N ILE A 17 27.72 14.84 17.18
CA ILE A 17 26.26 14.66 17.07
C ILE A 17 25.64 15.71 16.14
N LYS A 18 26.07 16.99 16.22
CA LYS A 18 25.59 18.05 15.31
C LYS A 18 25.98 17.79 13.86
N THR A 19 27.16 17.23 13.61
CA THR A 19 27.64 16.88 12.27
C THR A 19 26.95 15.62 11.73
N LEU A 20 26.69 14.62 12.58
CA LEU A 20 25.99 13.38 12.22
C LEU A 20 24.48 13.58 12.02
N ARG A 21 23.87 14.60 12.64
CA ARG A 21 22.49 15.03 12.35
C ARG A 21 22.29 15.54 10.91
N ARG A 22 23.36 15.65 10.12
CA ARG A 22 23.30 15.83 8.65
C ARG A 22 23.19 14.51 7.88
N SER A 23 22.86 13.40 8.55
CA SER A 23 22.28 12.21 7.91
C SER A 23 21.14 12.63 6.96
N PRO A 24 20.96 11.98 5.79
CA PRO A 24 19.94 12.37 4.81
C PRO A 24 18.63 12.58 5.56
N ASN A 25 18.11 13.80 5.50
CA ASN A 25 16.96 14.23 6.29
C ASN A 25 15.89 13.12 6.23
N PRO A 26 15.42 12.55 7.36
CA PRO A 26 14.38 11.53 7.33
C PRO A 26 13.07 12.03 6.70
N ARG A 27 12.91 13.36 6.50
CA ARG A 27 11.83 13.95 5.69
C ARG A 27 12.06 13.92 4.18
N LYS A 28 13.29 13.63 3.74
CA LYS A 28 13.62 13.12 2.39
C LYS A 28 13.46 11.60 2.30
N ARG A 29 12.70 10.97 3.20
CA ARG A 29 11.96 9.73 2.89
C ARG A 29 11.37 9.91 1.50
N LEU A 30 11.64 8.96 0.59
CA LEU A 30 11.28 9.03 -0.83
C LEU A 30 9.98 9.82 -1.01
N ALA A 31 10.04 10.93 -1.73
CA ALA A 31 8.81 11.62 -2.13
C ALA A 31 7.87 10.57 -2.73
N TRP A 32 6.57 10.61 -2.41
CA TRP A 32 5.59 9.65 -2.91
C TRP A 32 5.71 9.43 -4.43
N LYS A 33 6.11 10.46 -5.16
CA LYS A 33 6.47 10.40 -6.58
C LYS A 33 7.56 9.38 -6.92
N ASN A 34 8.65 9.34 -6.16
CA ASN A 34 9.75 8.41 -6.37
C ASN A 34 9.37 6.98 -5.96
N PHE A 35 8.62 6.84 -4.86
CA PHE A 35 8.10 5.53 -4.45
C PHE A 35 7.17 4.95 -5.52
N TYR A 36 6.23 5.77 -6.01
CA TYR A 36 5.33 5.40 -7.10
C TYR A 36 6.10 5.00 -8.36
N ALA A 37 7.06 5.81 -8.81
CA ALA A 37 7.83 5.52 -10.02
C ALA A 37 8.67 4.25 -9.93
N LEU A 38 9.07 3.83 -8.73
CA LEU A 38 9.89 2.64 -8.51
C LEU A 38 9.09 1.36 -8.30
N HIS A 39 7.81 1.46 -7.94
CA HIS A 39 7.02 0.30 -7.52
C HIS A 39 5.66 0.20 -8.21
N SER A 40 5.29 1.12 -9.11
CA SER A 40 3.96 1.13 -9.73
C SER A 40 3.62 -0.16 -10.47
N ASP A 41 4.61 -0.77 -11.11
CA ASP A 41 4.52 -2.09 -11.78
C ASP A 41 4.14 -3.20 -10.79
N SER A 42 4.62 -3.09 -9.55
CA SER A 42 4.40 -4.07 -8.49
C SER A 42 3.11 -3.86 -7.69
N MET A 43 2.38 -2.76 -7.97
CA MET A 43 1.23 -2.31 -7.18
C MET A 43 -0.10 -2.71 -7.81
N THR A 44 -1.00 -3.23 -6.98
CA THR A 44 -2.41 -3.46 -7.32
C THR A 44 -3.26 -2.50 -6.52
N VAL A 45 -4.25 -1.88 -7.14
CA VAL A 45 -5.27 -1.11 -6.43
C VAL A 45 -6.58 -1.88 -6.46
N SER A 46 -7.31 -1.86 -5.35
CA SER A 46 -8.67 -2.34 -5.27
C SER A 46 -9.60 -1.25 -4.77
N ASP A 47 -10.84 -1.30 -5.21
CA ASP A 47 -11.90 -0.40 -4.78
C ASP A 47 -13.23 -1.16 -4.76
N LEU A 48 -14.10 -0.77 -3.83
CA LEU A 48 -15.38 -1.40 -3.54
C LEU A 48 -16.46 -0.33 -3.50
N PHE A 49 -17.39 -0.39 -4.44
CA PHE A 49 -18.50 0.56 -4.49
C PHE A 49 -19.86 -0.14 -4.57
N THR A 50 -20.89 0.59 -4.17
CA THR A 50 -22.27 0.10 -4.18
C THR A 50 -23.05 0.77 -5.30
N VAL A 51 -23.73 -0.04 -6.12
CA VAL A 51 -24.59 0.40 -7.21
C VAL A 51 -26.02 -0.02 -6.91
N PHE A 52 -26.97 0.88 -7.13
CA PHE A 52 -28.40 0.58 -7.01
C PHE A 52 -28.93 0.00 -8.30
N SER A 53 -29.82 -0.99 -8.20
CA SER A 53 -30.65 -1.41 -9.32
C SER A 53 -31.52 -0.24 -9.82
N TYR A 54 -31.95 -0.31 -11.09
CA TYR A 54 -32.83 0.70 -11.69
C TYR A 54 -34.11 0.95 -10.88
N ASN A 55 -34.64 -0.11 -10.24
CA ASN A 55 -35.82 -0.05 -9.38
C ASN A 55 -35.52 0.18 -7.89
N PHE A 56 -34.25 0.39 -7.51
CA PHE A 56 -33.77 0.57 -6.13
C PHE A 56 -34.13 -0.57 -5.16
N LEU A 57 -34.56 -1.74 -5.66
CA LEU A 57 -34.90 -2.90 -4.82
C LEU A 57 -33.65 -3.66 -4.35
N GLU A 58 -32.57 -3.60 -5.13
CA GLU A 58 -31.35 -4.36 -4.85
C GLU A 58 -30.12 -3.45 -4.86
N MET A 59 -29.25 -3.65 -3.87
CA MET A 59 -27.94 -3.02 -3.81
C MET A 59 -26.89 -4.05 -4.23
N TYR A 60 -26.14 -3.71 -5.27
CA TYR A 60 -25.03 -4.51 -5.77
C TYR A 60 -23.73 -3.93 -5.26
N LYS A 61 -22.91 -4.75 -4.63
CA LYS A 61 -21.53 -4.41 -4.32
C LYS A 61 -20.64 -4.87 -5.45
N VAL A 62 -19.85 -3.95 -5.98
CA VAL A 62 -18.91 -4.16 -7.06
C VAL A 62 -17.52 -3.98 -6.48
N ILE A 63 -16.71 -5.03 -6.54
CA ILE A 63 -15.30 -4.95 -6.22
C ILE A 63 -14.50 -5.07 -7.51
N PHE A 64 -13.45 -4.29 -7.66
CA PHE A 64 -12.52 -4.48 -8.75
C PHE A 64 -11.07 -4.30 -8.31
N PHE A 65 -10.17 -4.88 -9.09
CA PHE A 65 -8.73 -4.86 -8.92
C PHE A 65 -8.11 -4.38 -10.21
N MET A 66 -7.16 -3.46 -10.10
CA MET A 66 -6.49 -2.80 -11.22
C MET A 66 -4.99 -2.79 -10.99
N ASP A 67 -4.24 -2.99 -12.07
CA ASP A 67 -2.81 -2.77 -12.07
C ASP A 67 -2.49 -1.25 -12.09
N LEU A 68 -1.69 -0.77 -11.15
CA LEU A 68 -1.51 0.67 -10.95
C LEU A 68 -0.72 1.35 -12.09
N GLU A 69 0.24 0.64 -12.69
CA GLU A 69 1.06 1.16 -13.78
C GLU A 69 0.27 1.21 -15.08
N THR A 70 -0.29 0.07 -15.49
CA THR A 70 -0.97 -0.07 -16.78
C THR A 70 -2.41 0.42 -16.78
N ARG A 71 -3.00 0.64 -15.59
CA ARG A 71 -4.42 0.97 -15.39
C ARG A 71 -5.37 -0.07 -15.96
N GLN A 72 -4.90 -1.30 -16.18
CA GLN A 72 -5.73 -2.40 -16.65
C GLN A 72 -6.48 -3.07 -15.51
N ILE A 73 -7.76 -3.37 -15.72
CA ILE A 73 -8.57 -4.11 -14.76
C ILE A 73 -8.13 -5.57 -14.79
N LEU A 74 -7.59 -6.04 -13.66
CA LEU A 74 -7.19 -7.44 -13.47
C LEU A 74 -8.43 -8.31 -13.31
N HIS A 75 -9.32 -7.92 -12.39
CA HIS A 75 -10.53 -8.68 -12.09
C HIS A 75 -11.57 -7.78 -11.42
N PHE A 76 -12.84 -8.07 -11.67
CA PHE A 76 -13.94 -7.52 -10.92
C PHE A 76 -14.98 -8.61 -10.68
N ASP A 77 -15.77 -8.45 -9.63
CA ASP A 77 -16.90 -9.33 -9.34
C ASP A 77 -18.03 -8.50 -8.72
N ILE A 78 -19.26 -8.98 -8.87
CA ILE A 78 -20.48 -8.27 -8.47
C ILE A 78 -21.31 -9.20 -7.58
N THR A 79 -21.76 -8.71 -6.44
CA THR A 79 -22.61 -9.48 -5.53
C THR A 79 -23.67 -8.62 -4.86
N VAL A 80 -24.86 -9.18 -4.64
CA VAL A 80 -25.90 -8.55 -3.80
C VAL A 80 -25.54 -8.66 -2.31
N LYS A 81 -24.92 -9.78 -1.92
CA LYS A 81 -24.56 -10.05 -0.52
C LYS A 81 -23.06 -10.26 -0.37
N THR A 82 -22.39 -9.30 0.26
CA THR A 82 -20.97 -9.46 0.61
C THR A 82 -20.81 -10.48 1.73
N SER A 83 -19.85 -11.38 1.54
CA SER A 83 -19.39 -12.30 2.58
C SER A 83 -17.87 -12.39 2.54
N THR A 84 -17.23 -12.66 3.68
CA THR A 84 -15.78 -12.85 3.76
C THR A 84 -15.30 -13.96 2.81
N ARG A 85 -16.11 -15.03 2.63
CA ARG A 85 -15.80 -16.10 1.68
C ARG A 85 -15.74 -15.60 0.24
N TRP A 86 -16.70 -14.77 -0.15
CA TRP A 86 -16.73 -14.17 -1.49
C TRP A 86 -15.54 -13.23 -1.69
N VAL A 87 -15.28 -12.29 -0.75
CA VAL A 87 -14.13 -11.37 -0.82
C VAL A 87 -12.81 -12.12 -0.98
N ARG A 88 -12.58 -13.16 -0.16
CA ARG A 88 -11.39 -14.02 -0.28
C ARG A 88 -11.26 -14.71 -1.64
N LYS A 89 -12.39 -15.10 -2.25
CA LYS A 89 -12.39 -15.71 -3.59
C LYS A 89 -11.96 -14.69 -4.64
N VAL A 90 -12.54 -13.49 -4.62
CA VAL A 90 -12.22 -12.44 -5.58
C VAL A 90 -10.75 -12.02 -5.46
N ILE A 91 -10.27 -11.76 -4.24
CA ILE A 91 -8.85 -11.41 -4.00
C ILE A 91 -7.91 -12.48 -4.56
N LYS A 92 -8.20 -13.77 -4.31
CA LYS A 92 -7.39 -14.86 -4.85
C LYS A 92 -7.35 -14.88 -6.37
N VAL A 93 -8.48 -14.60 -7.03
CA VAL A 93 -8.53 -14.56 -8.50
C VAL A 93 -7.77 -13.35 -9.03
N ALA A 94 -7.94 -12.18 -8.40
CA ALA A 94 -7.23 -10.96 -8.79
C ALA A 94 -5.71 -11.11 -8.67
N LEU A 95 -5.22 -11.61 -7.53
CA LEU A 95 -3.79 -11.79 -7.28
C LEU A 95 -3.15 -12.85 -8.19
N ARG A 96 -3.92 -13.86 -8.63
CA ARG A 96 -3.43 -14.85 -9.61
C ARG A 96 -3.27 -14.29 -11.02
N LYS A 97 -4.04 -13.25 -11.36
CA LYS A 97 -3.96 -12.60 -12.66
C LYS A 97 -2.82 -11.60 -12.75
N LYS A 98 -2.37 -11.05 -11.62
CA LYS A 98 -1.11 -10.31 -11.56
C LYS A 98 0.05 -11.29 -11.54
N ASP A 99 1.17 -10.94 -12.17
CA ASP A 99 2.38 -11.76 -12.09
C ASP A 99 2.78 -11.90 -10.61
N PRO A 100 2.86 -13.13 -10.06
CA PRO A 100 3.25 -13.36 -8.67
C PRO A 100 4.61 -12.76 -8.31
N LYS A 101 5.51 -12.60 -9.28
CA LYS A 101 6.83 -11.98 -9.06
C LYS A 101 6.75 -10.46 -8.88
N ASN A 102 5.68 -9.84 -9.39
CA ASN A 102 5.47 -8.40 -9.38
C ASN A 102 4.22 -8.03 -8.54
N ALA A 103 3.83 -8.83 -7.55
CA ALA A 103 2.69 -8.54 -6.69
C ALA A 103 3.14 -8.22 -5.26
N SER A 104 3.77 -7.05 -5.07
CA SER A 104 4.36 -6.66 -3.78
C SER A 104 3.43 -5.84 -2.90
N TYR A 105 2.52 -5.07 -3.52
CA TYR A 105 1.67 -4.13 -2.79
C TYR A 105 0.23 -4.20 -3.28
N VAL A 106 -0.71 -4.21 -2.32
CA VAL A 106 -2.14 -4.00 -2.57
C VAL A 106 -2.55 -2.73 -1.85
N LEU A 107 -3.08 -1.77 -2.60
CA LEU A 107 -3.70 -0.58 -2.07
C LEU A 107 -5.21 -0.76 -2.08
N THR A 108 -5.81 -0.56 -0.92
CA THR A 108 -7.26 -0.57 -0.75
C THR A 108 -7.61 0.67 0.05
N ASP A 109 -8.76 1.27 -0.24
CA ASP A 109 -9.32 2.27 0.65
C ASP A 109 -9.73 1.61 1.97
N ASN A 110 -9.79 2.38 3.07
CA ASN A 110 -10.04 1.82 4.39
C ASN A 110 -11.54 1.52 4.58
N ASP A 111 -12.06 0.67 3.72
CA ASP A 111 -13.45 0.30 3.66
C ASP A 111 -13.71 -0.82 4.68
N THR A 112 -14.79 -0.69 5.46
CA THR A 112 -15.10 -1.57 6.61
C THR A 112 -15.33 -3.05 6.27
N LEU A 113 -15.31 -3.41 4.97
CA LEU A 113 -15.54 -4.74 4.45
C LEU A 113 -14.24 -5.53 4.18
N PHE A 114 -13.09 -4.87 4.26
CA PHE A 114 -11.76 -5.47 4.08
C PHE A 114 -11.11 -5.89 5.40
#